data_AF-A0AAJ0M3M9-F1
#
_entry.id   AF-A0AAJ0M3M9-F1
#
_cell.length_a   1.000
_cell.length_b   1.000
_cell.length_c   1.000
_cell.angle_alpha   90.00
_cell.angle_beta   90.00
_cell.angle_gamma   90.00
#
_symmetry.space_group_name_H-M   'P 1'
#
loop_
_entity.id
_entity.type
_entity.pdbx_description
1 polymer ?
#
loop_
_entity_poly.entity_id
_entity_poly.type
_entity_poly.pdbx_seq_one_letter_code
_entity_poly.pdbx_strand_id
1 'polypeptide(L)' 'GLPPYIIRVDKLDLLRDKGIIYYRKLYLAGVDAIRSVNLGVIYRSIVLFR' A
#
# COMPACT_ATOMS: atom_id res chain seq x y z
N GLY A 1 2.55 18.72 -7.45
CA GLY A 1 2.33 17.27 -7.39
C GLY A 1 1.99 16.86 -5.97
N LEU A 2 1.37 15.70 -5.77
CA LEU A 2 1.24 15.13 -4.42
C LEU A 2 2.64 14.89 -3.81
N PRO A 3 2.80 14.99 -2.48
CA PRO A 3 4.05 14.64 -1.82
C PRO A 3 4.35 13.14 -2.00
N PRO A 4 5.59 12.68 -1.72
CA PRO A 4 5.92 11.27 -1.82
C PRO A 4 5.01 10.42 -0.92
N TYR A 5 4.49 9.31 -1.47
CA TYR A 5 3.51 8.45 -0.78
C TYR A 5 4.06 7.05 -0.56
N ILE A 6 3.91 6.52 0.66
CA ILE A 6 4.23 5.13 0.98
C ILE A 6 2.91 4.38 1.20
N ILE A 7 2.68 3.34 0.40
CA ILE A 7 1.50 2.49 0.47
C ILE A 7 1.93 1.12 0.98
N ARG A 8 1.43 0.74 2.15
CA ARG A 8 1.63 -0.59 2.74
C ARG A 8 0.30 -1.34 2.74
N VAL A 9 0.33 -2.57 2.26
CA VAL A 9 -0.84 -3.46 2.27
C VAL A 9 -0.47 -4.82 2.81
N ASP A 10 -1.39 -5.47 3.51
CA ASP A 10 -1.18 -6.83 4.03
C ASP A 10 -1.72 -7.86 3.01
N LYS A 11 -1.05 -9.02 2.88
CA LYS A 11 -1.39 -10.02 1.85
C LYS A 11 -2.82 -10.57 2.01
N LEU A 12 -3.27 -10.77 3.26
CA LEU A 12 -4.58 -11.34 3.57
C LEU A 12 -5.63 -10.26 3.90
N ASP A 13 -5.38 -9.02 3.49
CA ASP A 13 -6.33 -7.90 3.61
C ASP A 13 -7.29 -7.88 2.41
N LEU A 14 -8.60 -7.78 2.68
CA LEU A 14 -9.64 -7.59 1.67
C LEU A 14 -9.46 -6.28 0.88
N LEU A 15 -8.76 -5.28 1.44
CA LEU A 15 -8.46 -4.01 0.79
C LEU A 15 -7.13 -4.02 0.03
N ARG A 16 -6.39 -5.13 0.02
CA ARG A 16 -5.11 -5.28 -0.68
C ARG A 16 -5.20 -4.76 -2.11
N ASP A 17 -6.17 -5.25 -2.86
CA ASP A 17 -6.32 -4.96 -4.29
C ASP A 17 -6.67 -3.49 -4.55
N LYS A 18 -7.47 -2.87 -3.68
CA LYS A 18 -7.75 -1.42 -3.72
C LYS A 18 -6.47 -0.62 -3.48
N GLY A 19 -5.62 -1.03 -2.54
CA GLY A 19 -4.33 -0.40 -2.29
C GLY A 19 -3.36 -0.51 -3.48
N ILE A 20 -3.37 -1.64 -4.19
CA ILE A 20 -2.57 -1.81 -5.43
C ILE A 20 -3.06 -0.86 -6.53
N ILE A 21 -4.38 -0.79 -6.73
CA ILE A 21 -4.99 0.08 -7.74
C ILE A 21 -4.67 1.54 -7.44
N TYR A 22 -4.74 1.94 -6.16
CA TYR A 22 -4.41 3.30 -5.73
C TYR A 22 -2.94 3.66 -5.99
N TYR A 23 -2.00 2.76 -5.64
CA TYR A 23 -0.58 2.92 -5.98
C TYR A 23 -0.39 3.11 -7.49
N ARG A 24 -1.07 2.30 -8.31
CA ARG A 24 -0.95 2.36 -9.77
C ARG A 24 -1.46 3.70 -10.32
N LYS A 25 -2.53 4.26 -9.74
CA LYS A 25 -3.02 5.61 -10.09
C LYS A 25 -2.00 6.69 -9.75
N LEU A 26 -1.36 6.61 -8.59
CA LEU A 26 -0.33 7.57 -8.18
C LEU A 26 0.92 7.50 -9.05
N TYR A 27 1.36 6.28 -9.38
CA TYR A 27 2.50 6.06 -10.28
C TYR A 27 2.23 6.64 -11.68
N LEU A 28 1.04 6.41 -12.23
CA LEU A 28 0.65 7.00 -13.53
C LEU A 28 0.53 8.53 -13.48
N ALA A 29 0.22 9.11 -12.32
CA ALA A 29 0.19 10.55 -12.12
C ALA A 29 1.59 11.17 -11.91
N GLY A 30 2.67 10.38 -12.00
CA GLY A 30 4.04 10.85 -11.81
C GLY A 30 4.36 11.20 -10.34
N VAL A 31 3.58 10.68 -9.39
CA VAL A 31 3.86 10.84 -7.96
C VAL A 31 4.91 9.82 -7.54
N ASP A 32 5.91 10.26 -6.79
CA ASP A 32 6.89 9.38 -6.17
C ASP A 32 6.19 8.51 -5.10
N ALA A 33 5.75 7.33 -5.51
CA ALA A 33 5.03 6.40 -4.69
C ALA A 33 5.84 5.12 -4.50
N ILE A 34 5.90 4.63 -3.26
CA ILE A 34 6.55 3.36 -2.90
C ILE A 34 5.48 2.42 -2.37
N ARG A 35 5.51 1.17 -2.83
CA ARG A 35 4.60 0.11 -2.40
C ARG A 35 5.34 -0.97 -1.64
N SER A 36 4.83 -1.36 -0.48
CA SER A 36 5.26 -2.54 0.26
C SER A 36 4.08 -3.47 0.55
N VAL A 37 4.32 -4.78 0.47
CA VAL A 37 3.32 -5.80 0.80
C VAL A 37 3.86 -6.67 1.92
N ASN A 38 3.16 -6.73 3.03
CA ASN A 38 3.49 -7.67 4.08
C ASN A 38 2.89 -9.04 3.76
N LEU A 39 3.74 -10.05 3.57
CA LEU A 39 3.31 -11.40 3.22
C LEU A 39 2.89 -12.17 4.48
N GLY A 40 1.83 -12.97 4.37
CA GLY A 40 1.40 -13.89 5.43
C GLY A 40 0.64 -13.25 6.59
N VAL A 41 0.36 -11.94 6.52
CA VAL A 41 -0.36 -11.20 7.56
C VAL A 41 -1.75 -10.75 7.14
N ILE A 42 -2.63 -10.66 8.14
CA ILE A 42 -4.00 -10.17 8.04
C ILE A 42 -4.07 -8.64 8.17
N TYR A 43 -5.23 -8.08 7.87
CA TYR A 43 -5.51 -6.65 7.94
C TYR A 43 -5.00 -6.00 9.24
N ARG A 44 -4.29 -4.87 9.10
CA ARG A 44 -3.77 -4.04 10.20
C ARG A 44 -2.70 -4.74 11.05
N SER A 45 -1.99 -5.72 10.51
CA SER A 45 -0.87 -6.33 11.27
C SER A 45 0.28 -5.34 11.51
N ILE A 46 0.46 -4.34 10.64
CA ILE A 46 1.48 -3.29 10.77
C ILE A 46 1.27 -2.38 12.00
N VAL A 47 0.06 -2.28 12.57
CA VAL A 47 -0.17 -1.48 13.79
C VAL A 47 0.03 -2.29 15.06
N LEU A 48 0.11 -3.62 14.95
CA LEU A 48 0.36 -4.52 16.08
C LEU A 48 1.86 -4.68 16.36
N PHE A 49 2.69 -4.65 15.33
CA PHE A 49 4.15 -4.76 15.45
C PHE A 49 4.80 -3.56 14.75
N ARG A 50 5.36 -2.65 15.55
CA ARG A 50 5.99 -1.41 15.08
C ARG A 50 7.48 -1.40 15.37
#